data_AF-A0A084JHS6-F1
#
_entry.id   AF-A0A084JHS6-F1
#
_cell.length_a   1.000
_cell.length_b   1.000
_cell.length_c   1.000
_cell.angle_alpha   90.00
_cell.angle_beta   90.00
_cell.angle_gamma   90.00
#
_symmetry.space_group_name_H-M   'P 1'
#
loop_
_entity.id
_entity.type
_entity.pdbx_description
1 polymer ?
#
loop_
_entity_poly.entity_id
_entity_poly.type
_entity_poly.pdbx_seq_one_letter_code
_entity_poly.pdbx_strand_id
1 'polypeptide(L)'
;MYCVIQEIELKKENQYGRYKELKVYESRFTMYNEEHVKYGYDYTGGRFERPMKKAYKISIHHSFREEGKVKKKQWVICTMKYYDIAQGTTYIGDYFISSKWEEKLKSIGVSEDELYDLVYKKLDPLIERIQNEFQKTEEYKTHQEHEAIINKYLKVKEAFESVYGDNTYDYCYDVFGQVRNEKKLQEIKEQYKQQKEYQRSYYENSKSNYNNYNFGSYFENNTSTYTEEEKSYLKKIYKAAAMKLHPDTTKDNGESMKFLNKLKDEWGI
;
A
#
# COMPACT_ATOMS: atom_id res chain seq x y z
N MET A 1 -34.97 -19.53 15.81
CA MET A 1 -34.93 -19.30 14.34
C MET A 1 -33.83 -20.17 13.76
N TYR A 2 -33.74 -20.36 12.45
CA TYR A 2 -32.62 -21.10 11.87
C TYR A 2 -32.22 -20.56 10.49
N CYS A 3 -30.93 -20.62 10.19
CA CYS A 3 -30.39 -20.32 8.87
C CYS A 3 -30.71 -21.44 7.88
N VAL A 4 -31.04 -21.05 6.65
CA VAL A 4 -31.15 -21.92 5.49
C VAL A 4 -30.26 -21.36 4.40
N ILE A 5 -29.41 -22.23 3.85
CA ILE A 5 -28.58 -21.93 2.67
C ILE A 5 -29.12 -22.78 1.54
N GLN A 6 -29.61 -22.13 0.49
CA GLN A 6 -30.12 -22.77 -0.71
C GLN A 6 -29.09 -22.61 -1.83
N GLU A 7 -28.65 -23.72 -2.43
CA GLU A 7 -27.88 -23.67 -3.66
C GLU A 7 -28.79 -23.25 -4.82
N ILE A 8 -28.33 -22.29 -5.62
CA ILE A 8 -29.01 -21.81 -6.81
C ILE A 8 -28.04 -21.84 -7.99
N GLU A 9 -28.59 -22.05 -9.18
CA GLU A 9 -27.82 -22.03 -10.42
C GLU A 9 -27.91 -20.66 -11.10
N LEU A 10 -26.75 -20.14 -11.52
CA LEU A 10 -26.60 -18.89 -12.23
C LEU A 10 -26.71 -19.13 -13.73
N LYS A 11 -27.35 -18.19 -14.44
CA LYS A 11 -27.51 -18.27 -15.90
C LYS A 11 -26.20 -18.08 -16.68
N LYS A 12 -25.23 -17.38 -16.10
CA LYS A 12 -23.98 -16.99 -16.76
C LYS A 12 -22.79 -17.43 -15.93
N GLU A 13 -21.71 -17.79 -16.61
CA GLU A 13 -20.41 -18.09 -16.01
C GLU A 13 -19.72 -16.82 -15.52
N ASN A 14 -18.84 -16.98 -14.55
CA ASN A 14 -17.98 -15.90 -14.13
C ASN A 14 -16.83 -15.75 -15.14
N GLN A 15 -16.80 -14.64 -15.88
CA GLN A 15 -15.76 -14.40 -16.90
C GLN A 15 -14.44 -13.90 -16.32
N TYR A 16 -14.40 -13.61 -15.02
CA TYR A 16 -13.26 -12.99 -14.34
C TYR A 16 -12.39 -14.02 -13.61
N GLY A 17 -12.07 -15.11 -14.31
CA GLY A 17 -10.97 -16.00 -13.92
C GLY A 17 -9.66 -15.25 -13.73
N ARG A 18 -8.74 -15.80 -12.93
CA ARG A 18 -7.36 -15.30 -12.86
C ARG A 18 -6.68 -15.51 -14.22
N TYR A 19 -5.66 -14.71 -14.49
CA TYR A 19 -4.89 -14.85 -15.71
C TYR A 19 -3.97 -16.06 -15.66
N LYS A 20 -3.79 -16.72 -16.82
CA LYS A 20 -2.98 -17.94 -16.92
C LYS A 20 -1.48 -17.65 -16.92
N GLU A 21 -1.08 -16.45 -17.36
CA GLU A 21 0.34 -16.10 -17.49
C GLU A 21 0.61 -14.70 -16.95
N LEU A 22 1.81 -14.53 -16.43
CA LEU A 22 2.45 -13.25 -16.12
C LEU A 22 3.64 -13.09 -17.07
N LYS A 23 3.74 -11.96 -17.78
CA LYS A 23 4.83 -11.69 -18.71
C LYS A 23 5.44 -10.32 -18.49
N VAL A 24 6.70 -10.18 -18.92
CA VAL A 24 7.36 -8.88 -19.00
C VAL A 24 6.69 -8.04 -20.07
N TYR A 25 6.39 -6.79 -19.72
CA TYR A 25 5.88 -5.80 -20.65
C TYR A 25 6.91 -4.69 -20.84
N GLU A 26 7.30 -4.45 -22.09
CA GLU A 26 8.19 -3.35 -22.44
C GLU A 26 7.39 -2.09 -22.78
N SER A 27 7.55 -1.05 -21.98
CA SER A 27 7.04 0.29 -22.28
C SER A 27 8.16 1.13 -22.87
N ARG A 28 7.99 1.56 -24.12
CA ARG A 28 8.93 2.45 -24.81
C ARG A 28 8.33 3.83 -24.95
N PHE A 29 9.10 4.85 -24.61
CA PHE A 29 8.68 6.24 -24.73
C PHE A 29 9.89 7.14 -24.97
N THR A 30 9.65 8.29 -25.60
CA THR A 30 10.69 9.29 -25.84
C THR A 30 10.52 10.45 -24.88
N MET A 31 11.60 10.86 -24.23
CA MET A 31 11.64 12.03 -23.36
C MET A 31 12.93 12.80 -23.65
N TYR A 32 12.87 14.13 -23.78
CA TYR A 32 14.03 14.97 -24.14
C TYR A 32 14.83 14.49 -25.36
N ASN A 33 14.15 13.97 -26.40
CA ASN A 33 14.75 13.36 -27.59
C ASN A 33 15.60 12.10 -27.35
N GLU A 34 15.48 11.48 -26.17
CA GLU A 34 16.08 10.19 -25.85
C GLU A 34 15.00 9.10 -25.76
N GLU A 35 15.29 7.93 -26.32
CA GLU A 35 14.42 6.76 -26.18
C GLU A 35 14.68 6.09 -24.82
N HIS A 36 13.59 5.79 -24.13
CA HIS A 36 13.58 5.12 -22.85
C HIS A 36 12.74 3.85 -22.91
N VAL A 37 13.21 2.82 -22.21
CA VAL A 37 12.52 1.54 -22.08
C VAL A 37 12.35 1.21 -20.60
N LYS A 38 11.13 0.85 -20.21
CA LYS A 38 10.82 0.28 -18.89
C LYS A 38 10.27 -1.14 -19.02
N TYR A 39 10.66 -2.00 -18.09
CA TYR A 39 10.30 -3.41 -18.04
C TYR A 39 9.31 -3.66 -16.90
N GLY A 40 8.04 -3.37 -17.19
CA GLY A 40 6.93 -3.70 -16.30
C GLY A 40 6.47 -5.15 -16.48
N TYR A 41 5.23 -5.41 -16.10
CA TYR A 41 4.57 -6.69 -16.35
C TYR A 41 3.15 -6.50 -16.83
N ASP A 42 2.65 -7.52 -17.51
CA ASP A 42 1.26 -7.64 -17.91
C ASP A 42 0.78 -9.08 -17.71
N TYR A 43 -0.53 -9.23 -17.61
CA TYR A 43 -1.17 -10.53 -17.52
C TYR A 43 -1.63 -11.01 -18.89
N THR A 44 -1.16 -12.19 -19.31
CA THR A 44 -1.43 -12.76 -20.64
C THR A 44 -2.00 -14.18 -20.56
N GLY A 45 -2.07 -14.88 -21.70
CA GLY A 45 -2.55 -16.27 -21.77
C GLY A 45 -4.06 -16.43 -21.60
N GLY A 46 -4.81 -15.33 -21.55
CA GLY A 46 -6.23 -15.33 -21.23
C GLY A 46 -6.51 -15.65 -19.77
N ARG A 47 -7.78 -15.84 -19.44
CA ARG A 47 -8.25 -16.14 -18.08
C ARG A 47 -8.62 -17.61 -17.94
N PHE A 48 -8.53 -18.16 -16.74
CA PHE A 48 -9.07 -19.47 -16.42
C PHE A 48 -10.60 -19.46 -16.61
N GLU A 49 -11.11 -20.53 -17.20
CA GLU A 49 -12.55 -20.74 -17.32
C GLU A 49 -13.13 -21.12 -15.95
N ARG A 50 -14.33 -20.63 -15.68
CA ARG A 50 -15.00 -20.80 -14.40
C ARG A 50 -16.40 -21.41 -14.61
N PRO A 51 -16.47 -22.72 -14.91
CA PRO A 51 -17.71 -23.38 -15.29
C PRO A 51 -18.72 -23.50 -14.13
N MET A 52 -18.27 -23.41 -12.87
CA MET A 52 -19.14 -23.47 -11.70
C MET A 52 -20.15 -22.31 -11.65
N LYS A 53 -21.40 -22.59 -11.99
CA LYS A 53 -22.52 -21.63 -11.99
C LYS A 53 -23.29 -21.61 -10.69
N LYS A 54 -22.64 -21.84 -9.55
CA LYS A 54 -23.33 -21.92 -8.26
C LYS A 54 -23.36 -20.58 -7.54
N ALA A 55 -24.47 -20.32 -6.85
CA ALA A 55 -24.56 -19.33 -5.80
C ALA A 55 -25.38 -19.88 -4.62
N TYR A 56 -25.29 -19.21 -3.48
CA TYR A 56 -25.85 -19.65 -2.22
C TYR A 56 -26.73 -18.55 -1.67
N LYS A 57 -28.04 -18.76 -1.73
CA LYS A 57 -29.04 -17.87 -1.16
C LYS A 57 -29.18 -18.16 0.33
N ILE A 58 -28.85 -17.18 1.15
CA ILE A 58 -28.89 -17.28 2.61
C ILE A 58 -30.17 -16.64 3.11
N SER A 59 -30.93 -17.37 3.93
CA SER A 59 -32.15 -16.86 4.54
C SER A 59 -32.30 -17.32 5.99
N ILE A 60 -32.96 -16.50 6.80
CA ILE A 60 -33.41 -16.85 8.14
C ILE A 60 -34.86 -17.27 8.07
N HIS A 61 -35.18 -18.44 8.63
CA HIS A 61 -36.54 -18.94 8.76
C HIS A 61 -36.97 -18.95 10.23
N HIS A 62 -38.22 -18.55 10.46
CA HIS A 62 -38.89 -18.63 11.75
C HIS A 62 -40.24 -19.30 11.58
N SER A 63 -40.39 -20.50 12.14
CA SER A 63 -41.65 -21.22 12.24
C SER A 63 -42.24 -21.01 13.62
N PHE A 64 -43.52 -20.65 13.71
CA PHE A 64 -44.25 -20.43 14.96
C PHE A 64 -45.69 -20.95 14.81
N ARG A 65 -46.42 -21.06 15.93
CA ARG A 65 -47.84 -21.42 15.92
C ARG A 65 -48.67 -20.22 16.33
N GLU A 66 -49.77 -20.01 15.62
CA GLU A 66 -50.78 -19.00 15.92
C GLU A 66 -52.15 -19.67 15.77
N GLU A 67 -52.96 -19.65 16.82
CA GLU A 67 -54.27 -20.33 16.87
C GLU A 67 -54.20 -21.82 16.46
N GLY A 68 -53.13 -22.51 16.89
CA GLY A 68 -52.92 -23.93 16.59
C GLY A 68 -52.43 -24.23 15.16
N LYS A 69 -52.37 -23.24 14.26
CA LYS A 69 -51.85 -23.40 12.89
C LYS A 69 -50.37 -23.03 12.83
N VAL A 70 -49.57 -23.83 12.13
CA VAL A 70 -48.15 -23.52 11.89
C VAL A 70 -48.05 -22.42 10.84
N LYS A 71 -47.39 -21.31 11.19
CA LYS A 71 -47.03 -20.22 10.28
C LYS A 71 -45.51 -20.12 10.14
N LYS A 72 -45.06 -19.56 9.02
CA LYS A 72 -43.63 -19.41 8.69
C LYS A 72 -43.34 -18.00 8.19
N LYS A 73 -42.34 -17.35 8.79
CA LYS A 73 -41.69 -16.15 8.26
C LYS A 73 -40.33 -16.50 7.69
N GLN A 74 -39.94 -15.81 6.62
CA GLN A 74 -38.66 -15.99 5.95
C GLN A 74 -38.06 -14.63 5.59
N TRP A 75 -36.78 -14.45 5.85
CA TRP A 75 -36.04 -13.25 5.50
C TRP A 75 -34.82 -13.66 4.68
N VAL A 76 -34.75 -13.19 3.44
CA VAL A 76 -33.53 -13.33 2.64
C VAL A 76 -32.50 -12.35 3.18
N ILE A 77 -31.31 -12.86 3.48
CA ILE A 77 -30.17 -12.12 4.00
C ILE A 77 -29.34 -11.63 2.82
N CYS A 78 -28.74 -12.55 2.07
CA CYS A 78 -27.97 -12.23 0.87
C CYS A 78 -27.91 -13.43 -0.09
N THR A 79 -27.21 -13.26 -1.20
CA THR A 79 -26.89 -14.35 -2.13
C THR A 79 -25.43 -14.23 -2.51
N MET A 80 -24.63 -15.20 -2.10
CA MET A 80 -23.18 -15.22 -2.32
C MET A 80 -22.84 -16.12 -3.51
N LYS A 81 -22.05 -15.65 -4.46
CA LYS A 81 -21.63 -16.50 -5.60
C LYS A 81 -20.52 -17.45 -5.15
N TYR A 82 -20.43 -18.63 -5.79
CA TYR A 82 -19.41 -19.62 -5.48
C TYR A 82 -18.00 -19.02 -5.50
N TYR A 83 -17.64 -18.28 -6.56
CA TYR A 83 -16.29 -17.72 -6.68
C TYR A 83 -16.02 -16.57 -5.71
N ASP A 84 -17.04 -15.82 -5.29
CA ASP A 84 -16.86 -14.77 -4.28
C ASP A 84 -16.48 -15.42 -2.93
N ILE A 85 -17.10 -16.56 -2.60
CA ILE A 85 -16.75 -17.38 -1.42
C ILE A 85 -15.39 -18.04 -1.59
N ALA A 86 -15.15 -18.68 -2.73
CA ALA A 86 -13.94 -19.44 -3.01
C ALA A 86 -12.66 -18.60 -2.93
N GLN A 87 -12.76 -17.33 -3.32
CA GLN A 87 -11.65 -16.39 -3.26
C GLN A 87 -11.57 -15.64 -1.92
N GLY A 88 -12.56 -15.81 -1.04
CA GLY A 88 -12.64 -15.09 0.24
C GLY A 88 -12.80 -13.58 0.05
N THR A 89 -13.36 -13.13 -1.07
CA THR A 89 -13.46 -11.71 -1.43
C THR A 89 -14.70 -11.04 -0.88
N THR A 90 -15.55 -11.77 -0.18
CA THR A 90 -16.77 -11.21 0.40
C THR A 90 -17.17 -11.90 1.69
N TYR A 91 -17.86 -11.14 2.54
CA TYR A 91 -18.54 -11.61 3.73
C TYR A 91 -19.97 -11.09 3.74
N ILE A 92 -20.83 -11.61 4.63
CA ILE A 92 -22.25 -11.27 4.56
C ILE A 92 -22.53 -9.76 4.74
N GLY A 93 -21.64 -9.04 5.44
CA GLY A 93 -21.72 -7.59 5.66
C GLY A 93 -21.62 -6.76 4.38
N ASP A 94 -20.89 -7.24 3.36
CA ASP A 94 -20.76 -6.53 2.07
C ASP A 94 -22.08 -6.37 1.32
N TYR A 95 -23.06 -7.22 1.62
CA TYR A 95 -24.36 -7.24 0.96
C TYR A 95 -25.38 -6.28 1.59
N PHE A 96 -24.96 -5.52 2.62
CA PHE A 96 -25.84 -4.60 3.34
C PHE A 96 -25.49 -3.14 3.09
N ILE A 97 -26.52 -2.35 2.85
CA ILE A 97 -26.47 -0.90 2.97
C ILE A 97 -26.81 -0.58 4.43
N SER A 98 -25.93 0.12 5.15
CA SER A 98 -26.04 0.37 6.59
C SER A 98 -27.43 0.85 7.04
N SER A 99 -28.06 1.74 6.28
CA SER A 99 -29.41 2.27 6.58
C SER A 99 -30.53 1.23 6.56
N LYS A 100 -30.38 0.13 5.81
CA LYS A 100 -31.37 -0.96 5.73
C LYS A 100 -31.08 -2.11 6.69
N TRP A 101 -29.90 -2.11 7.31
CA TRP A 101 -29.45 -3.20 8.16
C TRP A 101 -30.22 -3.24 9.48
N GLU A 102 -30.34 -2.10 10.16
CA GLU A 102 -31.09 -2.01 11.41
C GLU A 102 -32.57 -2.37 11.25
N GLU A 103 -33.20 -1.91 10.16
CA GLU A 103 -34.59 -2.26 9.84
C GLU A 103 -34.73 -3.78 9.63
N LYS A 104 -33.76 -4.41 8.97
CA LYS A 104 -33.73 -5.85 8.74
C LYS A 104 -33.61 -6.60 10.06
N LEU A 105 -32.67 -6.23 10.93
CA LEU A 105 -32.49 -6.82 12.26
C LEU A 105 -33.76 -6.70 13.10
N LYS A 106 -34.36 -5.51 13.15
CA LYS A 106 -35.66 -5.27 13.81
C LYS A 106 -36.77 -6.17 13.26
N SER A 107 -36.83 -6.34 11.93
CA SER A 107 -37.84 -7.18 11.29
C SER A 107 -37.70 -8.67 11.58
N ILE A 108 -36.45 -9.13 11.79
CA ILE A 108 -36.14 -10.51 12.16
C ILE A 108 -36.35 -10.69 13.68
N GLY A 109 -36.06 -9.66 14.48
CA GLY A 109 -36.16 -9.67 15.93
C GLY A 109 -34.93 -10.28 16.60
N VAL A 110 -33.73 -9.99 16.07
CA VAL A 110 -32.44 -10.48 16.58
C VAL A 110 -31.42 -9.34 16.61
N SER A 111 -30.39 -9.46 17.45
CA SER A 111 -29.21 -8.59 17.38
C SER A 111 -28.34 -8.93 16.16
N GLU A 112 -27.38 -8.04 15.86
CA GLU A 112 -26.40 -8.28 14.80
C GLU A 112 -25.55 -9.53 15.10
N ASP A 113 -25.02 -9.64 16.32
CA ASP A 113 -24.21 -10.79 16.74
C ASP A 113 -25.00 -12.10 16.66
N GLU A 114 -26.26 -12.11 17.12
CA GLU A 114 -27.14 -13.28 17.02
C GLU A 114 -27.39 -13.68 15.57
N LEU A 115 -27.52 -12.71 14.66
CA LEU A 115 -27.68 -12.99 13.24
C LEU A 115 -26.40 -13.58 12.64
N TYR A 116 -25.22 -13.02 12.97
CA TYR A 116 -23.94 -13.57 12.55
C TYR A 116 -23.76 -15.01 13.03
N ASP A 117 -24.01 -15.29 14.31
CA ASP A 117 -23.92 -16.63 14.88
C ASP A 117 -24.86 -17.62 14.17
N LEU A 118 -26.10 -17.21 13.90
CA LEU A 118 -27.08 -18.04 13.20
C LEU A 118 -26.64 -18.37 11.77
N VAL A 119 -26.04 -17.41 11.06
CA VAL A 119 -25.61 -17.57 9.67
C VAL A 119 -24.31 -18.36 9.58
N TYR A 120 -23.25 -17.91 10.27
CA TYR A 120 -21.91 -18.48 10.17
C TYR A 120 -21.80 -19.89 10.72
N LYS A 121 -22.63 -20.26 11.70
CA LYS A 121 -22.78 -21.66 12.14
C LYS A 121 -23.09 -22.65 11.00
N LYS A 122 -23.75 -22.20 9.93
CA LYS A 122 -23.98 -23.01 8.71
C LYS A 122 -23.09 -22.61 7.53
N LEU A 123 -22.69 -21.35 7.46
CA LEU A 123 -21.93 -20.83 6.34
C LEU A 123 -20.45 -21.22 6.44
N ASP A 124 -19.85 -21.27 7.63
CA ASP A 124 -18.41 -21.58 7.80
C ASP A 124 -18.02 -22.95 7.23
N PRO A 125 -18.73 -24.06 7.50
CA PRO A 125 -18.38 -25.35 6.91
C PRO A 125 -18.51 -25.36 5.38
N LEU A 126 -19.42 -24.54 4.84
CA LEU A 126 -19.58 -24.38 3.39
C LEU A 126 -18.43 -23.56 2.80
N ILE A 127 -18.04 -22.46 3.45
CA ILE A 127 -16.88 -21.63 3.07
C ILE A 127 -15.63 -22.49 3.06
N GLU A 128 -15.35 -23.20 4.15
CA GLU A 128 -14.16 -24.04 4.29
C GLU A 128 -14.09 -25.09 3.18
N ARG A 129 -15.19 -25.80 2.92
CA ARG A 129 -15.25 -26.79 1.84
C ARG A 129 -14.96 -26.15 0.47
N ILE A 130 -15.64 -25.05 0.12
CA ILE A 130 -15.49 -24.38 -1.17
C ILE A 130 -14.05 -23.86 -1.35
N GLN A 131 -13.49 -23.25 -0.32
CA GLN A 131 -12.13 -22.71 -0.36
C GLN A 131 -11.10 -23.84 -0.48
N ASN A 132 -11.25 -24.92 0.28
CA ASN A 132 -10.36 -26.09 0.19
C ASN A 132 -10.41 -26.77 -1.19
N GLU A 133 -11.59 -26.84 -1.82
CA GLU A 133 -11.74 -27.32 -3.20
C GLU A 133 -11.07 -26.38 -4.20
N PHE A 134 -11.31 -25.07 -4.06
CA PHE A 134 -10.74 -24.07 -4.97
C PHE A 134 -9.22 -23.95 -4.86
N GLN A 135 -8.65 -24.07 -3.66
CA GLN A 135 -7.20 -24.03 -3.43
C GLN A 135 -6.44 -25.14 -4.18
N LYS A 136 -7.10 -26.25 -4.50
CA LYS A 136 -6.51 -27.35 -5.27
C LYS A 136 -6.50 -27.10 -6.77
N THR A 137 -7.22 -26.08 -7.25
CA THR A 137 -7.32 -25.76 -8.68
C THR A 137 -6.04 -25.12 -9.22
N GLU A 138 -5.78 -25.33 -10.50
CA GLU A 138 -4.67 -24.66 -11.20
C GLU A 138 -4.83 -23.14 -11.23
N GLU A 139 -6.07 -22.63 -11.26
CA GLU A 139 -6.35 -21.20 -11.18
C GLU A 139 -5.80 -20.59 -9.90
N TYR A 140 -6.03 -21.25 -8.75
CA TYR A 140 -5.55 -20.76 -7.47
C TYR A 140 -4.02 -20.82 -7.38
N LYS A 141 -3.41 -21.96 -7.74
CA LYS A 141 -1.94 -22.13 -7.69
C LYS A 141 -1.24 -21.11 -8.58
N THR A 142 -1.68 -20.95 -9.82
CA THR A 142 -1.13 -19.96 -10.77
C THR A 142 -1.23 -18.54 -10.20
N HIS A 143 -2.36 -18.19 -9.59
CA HIS A 143 -2.52 -16.88 -8.97
C HIS A 143 -1.56 -16.67 -7.79
N GLN A 144 -1.38 -17.68 -6.92
CA GLN A 144 -0.42 -17.59 -5.81
C GLN A 144 1.02 -17.43 -6.32
N GLU A 145 1.39 -18.14 -7.38
CA GLU A 145 2.71 -18.00 -8.01
C GLU A 145 2.93 -16.59 -8.57
N HIS A 146 1.95 -16.05 -9.29
CA HIS A 146 2.01 -14.68 -9.80
C HIS A 146 2.13 -13.65 -8.66
N GLU A 147 1.32 -13.78 -7.60
CA GLU A 147 1.39 -12.90 -6.43
C GLU A 147 2.75 -13.00 -5.73
N ALA A 148 3.32 -14.19 -5.60
CA ALA A 148 4.65 -14.38 -5.01
C ALA A 148 5.74 -13.66 -5.82
N ILE A 149 5.67 -13.74 -7.15
CA ILE A 149 6.60 -13.06 -8.07
C ILE A 149 6.45 -11.54 -7.93
N ILE A 150 5.22 -11.03 -8.01
CA ILE A 150 4.94 -9.58 -7.93
C ILE A 150 5.36 -9.01 -6.56
N ASN A 151 5.03 -9.70 -5.47
CA ASN A 151 5.41 -9.26 -4.13
C ASN A 151 6.95 -9.23 -3.94
N LYS A 152 7.66 -10.22 -4.50
CA LYS A 152 9.13 -10.20 -4.52
C LYS A 152 9.66 -9.03 -5.34
N TYR A 153 9.12 -8.83 -6.53
CA TYR A 153 9.47 -7.70 -7.40
C TYR A 153 9.29 -6.35 -6.69
N LEU A 154 8.12 -6.10 -6.08
CA LEU A 154 7.83 -4.84 -5.38
C LEU A 154 8.81 -4.59 -4.22
N LYS A 155 9.12 -5.62 -3.43
CA LYS A 155 10.10 -5.51 -2.33
C LYS A 155 11.50 -5.20 -2.82
N VAL A 156 11.96 -5.88 -3.86
CA VAL A 156 13.31 -5.67 -4.42
C VAL A 156 13.39 -4.29 -5.09
N LYS A 157 12.33 -3.90 -5.80
CA LYS A 157 12.20 -2.57 -6.40
C LYS A 157 12.29 -1.46 -5.36
N GLU A 158 11.49 -1.55 -4.29
CA GLU A 158 11.53 -0.59 -3.18
C GLU A 158 12.93 -0.49 -2.56
N ALA A 159 13.56 -1.63 -2.28
CA ALA A 159 14.91 -1.65 -1.73
C ALA A 159 15.95 -1.01 -2.68
N PHE A 160 15.86 -1.28 -3.98
CA PHE A 160 16.75 -0.68 -4.98
C PHE A 160 16.53 0.83 -5.10
N GLU A 161 15.28 1.27 -5.21
CA GLU A 161 14.92 2.68 -5.39
C GLU A 161 15.23 3.51 -4.14
N SER A 162 15.16 2.92 -2.95
CA SER A 162 15.60 3.58 -1.71
C SER A 162 17.09 3.96 -1.71
N VAL A 163 17.91 3.25 -2.49
CA VAL A 163 19.36 3.52 -2.62
C VAL A 163 19.64 4.40 -3.82
N TYR A 164 19.06 4.08 -4.97
CA TYR A 164 19.44 4.64 -6.26
C TYR A 164 18.49 5.72 -6.80
N GLY A 165 17.40 6.01 -6.07
CA GLY A 165 16.39 7.00 -6.43
C GLY A 165 15.12 6.37 -6.97
N ASP A 166 14.01 7.09 -6.81
CA ASP A 166 12.67 6.64 -7.18
C ASP A 166 12.55 6.30 -8.67
N ASN A 167 11.74 5.30 -8.99
CA ASN A 167 11.36 4.95 -10.37
C ASN A 167 12.56 4.55 -11.26
N THR A 168 13.64 4.04 -10.66
CA THR A 168 14.87 3.65 -11.37
C THR A 168 14.96 2.15 -11.67
N TYR A 169 14.27 1.31 -10.89
CA TYR A 169 14.42 -0.15 -10.98
C TYR A 169 13.95 -0.71 -12.33
N ASP A 170 12.77 -0.29 -12.79
CA ASP A 170 12.13 -0.81 -14.00
C ASP A 170 12.87 -0.41 -15.29
N TYR A 171 13.82 0.52 -15.23
CA TYR A 171 14.71 0.79 -16.36
C TYR A 171 15.79 -0.28 -16.55
N CYS A 172 16.06 -1.08 -15.52
CA CYS A 172 17.19 -2.00 -15.46
C CYS A 172 16.72 -3.46 -15.38
N TYR A 173 15.71 -3.72 -14.58
CA TYR A 173 15.24 -5.06 -14.24
C TYR A 173 13.79 -5.27 -14.64
N ASP A 174 13.41 -6.51 -14.90
CA ASP A 174 12.01 -6.91 -15.09
C ASP A 174 11.35 -7.43 -13.79
N VAL A 175 10.07 -7.80 -13.90
CA VAL A 175 9.26 -8.37 -12.81
C VAL A 175 9.81 -9.69 -12.24
N PHE A 176 10.65 -10.41 -12.99
CA PHE A 176 11.30 -11.64 -12.52
C PHE A 176 12.68 -11.38 -11.90
N GLY A 177 13.11 -10.11 -11.86
CA GLY A 177 14.41 -9.69 -11.35
C GLY A 177 15.56 -9.91 -12.33
N GLN A 178 15.27 -10.15 -13.61
CA GLN A 178 16.31 -10.30 -14.64
C GLN A 178 16.77 -8.93 -15.10
N VAL A 179 18.09 -8.75 -15.24
CA VAL A 179 18.66 -7.53 -15.83
C VAL A 179 18.33 -7.50 -17.31
N ARG A 180 17.64 -6.46 -17.75
CA ARG A 180 17.27 -6.21 -19.15
C ARG A 180 18.09 -5.09 -19.78
N ASN A 181 18.64 -4.19 -18.97
CA ASN A 181 19.47 -3.08 -19.42
C ASN A 181 20.66 -2.87 -18.48
N GLU A 182 21.76 -3.57 -18.77
CA GLU A 182 23.01 -3.48 -18.00
C GLU A 182 23.63 -2.09 -18.05
N LYS A 183 23.57 -1.43 -19.21
CA LYS A 183 24.11 -0.07 -19.39
C LYS A 183 23.40 0.91 -18.46
N LYS A 184 22.07 0.87 -18.41
CA LYS A 184 21.30 1.78 -17.54
C LYS A 184 21.55 1.51 -16.06
N LEU A 185 21.72 0.25 -15.69
CA LEU A 185 22.10 -0.15 -14.33
C LEU A 185 23.46 0.41 -13.93
N GLN A 186 24.44 0.38 -14.84
CA GLN A 186 25.77 0.96 -14.61
C GLN A 186 25.68 2.49 -14.47
N GLU A 187 24.98 3.16 -15.40
CA GLU A 187 24.76 4.62 -15.34
C GLU A 187 24.17 5.07 -14.00
N ILE A 188 23.12 4.38 -13.52
CA ILE A 188 22.47 4.70 -12.24
C ILE A 188 23.44 4.53 -11.06
N LYS A 189 24.22 3.44 -11.05
CA LYS A 189 25.22 3.18 -10.00
C LYS A 189 26.35 4.23 -10.01
N GLU A 190 26.80 4.63 -11.18
CA GLU A 190 27.83 5.66 -11.35
C GLU A 190 27.31 7.03 -10.90
N GLN A 191 26.10 7.42 -11.32
CA GLN A 191 25.45 8.66 -10.88
C GLN A 191 25.33 8.73 -9.36
N TYR A 192 24.89 7.63 -8.73
CA TYR A 192 24.83 7.54 -7.27
C TYR A 192 26.20 7.72 -6.62
N LYS A 193 27.25 7.07 -7.15
CA LYS A 193 28.62 7.19 -6.64
C LYS A 193 29.13 8.65 -6.74
N GLN A 194 28.95 9.28 -7.90
CA GLN A 194 29.33 10.67 -8.12
C GLN A 194 28.58 11.62 -7.17
N GLN A 195 27.28 11.40 -6.97
CA GLN A 195 26.48 12.21 -6.04
C GLN A 195 26.98 12.06 -4.59
N LYS A 196 27.33 10.84 -4.16
CA LYS A 196 27.91 10.59 -2.83
C LYS A 196 29.29 11.22 -2.68
N GLU A 197 30.13 11.15 -3.69
CA GLU A 197 31.46 11.80 -3.68
C GLU A 197 31.33 13.33 -3.63
N TYR A 198 30.44 13.91 -4.43
CA TYR A 198 30.14 15.35 -4.38
C TYR A 198 29.61 15.79 -3.01
N GLN A 199 28.70 15.02 -2.41
CA GLN A 199 28.23 15.32 -1.06
C GLN A 199 29.38 15.26 -0.04
N ARG A 200 30.24 14.23 -0.11
CA ARG A 200 31.41 14.11 0.78
C ARG A 200 32.36 15.29 0.61
N SER A 201 32.73 15.63 -0.61
CA SER A 201 33.64 16.75 -0.88
C SER A 201 33.03 18.08 -0.47
N TYR A 202 31.72 18.29 -0.65
CA TYR A 202 31.00 19.46 -0.16
C TYR A 202 31.03 19.55 1.38
N TYR A 203 30.75 18.46 2.09
CA TYR A 203 30.82 18.44 3.57
C TYR A 203 32.26 18.60 4.07
N GLU A 204 33.25 18.01 3.41
CA GLU A 204 34.67 18.19 3.74
C GLU A 204 35.16 19.62 3.46
N ASN A 205 34.72 20.23 2.35
CA ASN A 205 35.03 21.62 2.02
C ASN A 205 34.32 22.60 2.97
N SER A 206 33.08 22.32 3.37
CA SER A 206 32.36 23.10 4.37
C SER A 206 33.00 22.99 5.76
N LYS A 207 33.43 21.79 6.17
CA LYS A 207 34.14 21.56 7.44
C LYS A 207 35.53 22.20 7.46
N SER A 208 36.24 22.19 6.33
CA SER A 208 37.53 22.87 6.19
C SER A 208 37.39 24.39 6.11
N ASN A 209 36.35 24.93 5.46
CA ASN A 209 36.04 26.37 5.50
C ASN A 209 35.60 26.83 6.91
N TYR A 210 34.91 25.99 7.70
CA TYR A 210 34.62 26.29 9.11
C TYR A 210 35.86 26.19 10.02
N ASN A 211 36.82 25.31 9.69
CA ASN A 211 38.11 25.22 10.41
C ASN A 211 39.14 26.26 9.96
N ASN A 212 38.88 27.02 8.89
CA ASN A 212 39.77 28.06 8.37
C ASN A 212 39.32 29.49 8.73
N TYR A 213 38.39 29.62 9.69
CA TYR A 213 38.22 30.86 10.44
C TYR A 213 39.07 30.82 11.71
N ASN A 214 40.38 30.84 11.49
CA ASN A 214 41.33 31.17 12.54
C ASN A 214 41.27 32.69 12.77
N PHE A 215 40.58 33.06 13.84
CA PHE A 215 40.80 34.22 14.70
C PHE A 215 41.63 35.39 14.09
N GLY A 216 40.94 36.30 13.40
CA GLY A 216 41.42 37.66 13.13
C GLY A 216 40.70 38.63 14.07
N SER A 217 41.44 39.16 15.03
CA SER A 217 41.03 40.09 16.09
C SER A 217 40.06 41.19 15.64
N TYR A 218 38.88 41.27 16.26
CA TYR A 218 38.33 42.54 16.76
C TYR A 218 37.48 42.25 18.02
N PHE A 219 37.70 43.09 19.01
CA PHE A 219 37.23 43.06 20.39
C PHE A 219 35.69 43.06 20.55
N GLU A 220 35.20 42.28 21.52
CA GLU A 220 34.10 42.51 22.50
C GLU A 220 32.75 43.13 22.03
N ASN A 221 31.55 42.74 22.49
CA ASN A 221 31.07 42.08 23.70
C ASN A 221 29.68 41.49 23.40
N ASN A 222 29.44 40.20 23.65
CA ASN A 222 28.08 39.70 23.87
C ASN A 222 28.16 38.55 24.87
N THR A 223 27.99 38.87 26.15
CA THR A 223 27.84 37.88 27.21
C THR A 223 26.47 37.22 27.04
N SER A 224 26.42 36.13 26.27
CA SER A 224 25.29 35.21 26.26
C SER A 224 25.08 34.68 27.69
N THR A 225 23.86 34.80 28.21
CA THR A 225 23.49 34.34 29.56
C THR A 225 23.19 32.84 29.63
N TYR A 226 23.26 32.15 28.49
CA TYR A 226 22.97 30.72 28.40
C TYR A 226 24.15 29.88 28.88
N THR A 227 23.84 28.84 29.65
CA THR A 227 24.79 27.80 30.03
C THR A 227 25.25 26.99 28.81
N GLU A 228 26.38 26.29 28.91
CA GLU A 228 26.89 25.46 27.80
C GLU A 228 25.92 24.32 27.41
N GLU A 229 25.14 23.82 28.36
CA GLU A 229 24.11 22.81 28.09
C GLU A 229 22.95 23.43 27.27
N GLU A 230 22.49 24.63 27.66
CA GLU A 230 21.47 25.39 26.94
C GLU A 230 21.93 25.77 25.53
N LYS A 231 23.19 26.17 25.37
CA LYS A 231 23.79 26.40 24.04
C LYS A 231 23.77 25.15 23.17
N SER A 232 23.88 23.95 23.75
CA SER A 232 23.75 22.70 23.00
C SER A 232 22.34 22.50 22.45
N TYR A 233 21.30 22.87 23.21
CA TYR A 233 19.91 22.84 22.77
C TYR A 233 19.65 23.93 21.73
N LEU A 234 20.14 25.14 21.94
CA LEU A 234 20.03 26.25 20.99
C LEU A 234 20.71 25.92 19.65
N LYS A 235 21.84 25.21 19.64
CA LYS A 235 22.49 24.71 18.42
C LYS A 235 21.61 23.70 17.66
N LYS A 236 20.86 22.85 18.37
CA LYS A 236 19.90 21.93 17.74
C LYS A 236 18.71 22.68 17.16
N ILE A 237 18.19 23.67 17.89
CA ILE A 237 17.09 24.55 17.44
C ILE A 237 17.51 25.33 16.20
N TYR A 238 18.71 25.94 16.21
CA TYR A 238 19.26 26.68 15.07
C TYR A 238 19.37 25.78 13.83
N LYS A 239 19.89 24.55 13.98
CA LYS A 239 19.98 23.60 12.85
C LYS A 239 18.61 23.23 12.28
N ALA A 240 17.63 22.95 13.15
CA ALA A 240 16.29 22.60 12.71
C ALA A 240 15.60 23.78 12.02
N ALA A 241 15.75 25.00 12.56
CA ALA A 241 15.21 26.22 11.99
C ALA A 241 15.88 26.59 10.66
N ALA A 242 17.21 26.47 10.55
CA ALA A 242 17.97 26.78 9.34
C ALA A 242 17.54 25.87 8.16
N MET A 243 17.22 24.61 8.42
CA MET A 243 16.72 23.70 7.38
C MET A 243 15.34 24.11 6.85
N LYS A 244 14.50 24.77 7.66
CA LYS A 244 13.16 25.21 7.26
C LYS A 244 13.13 26.63 6.71
N LEU A 245 14.06 27.48 7.14
CA LEU A 245 14.18 28.89 6.76
C LEU A 245 15.25 29.13 5.69
N HIS A 246 15.82 28.07 5.11
CA HIS A 246 16.74 28.17 3.99
C HIS A 246 16.02 28.78 2.78
N PRO A 247 16.66 29.69 2.01
CA PRO A 247 16.07 30.31 0.83
C PRO A 247 15.53 29.28 -0.19
N ASP A 248 16.21 28.14 -0.34
CA ASP A 248 15.74 27.07 -1.23
C ASP A 248 14.43 26.41 -0.79
N THR A 249 14.09 26.50 0.51
CA THR A 249 12.87 25.92 1.10
C THR A 249 11.74 26.95 1.19
N THR A 250 12.04 28.18 1.61
CA THR A 250 11.03 29.25 1.74
C THR A 250 10.79 30.03 0.44
N LYS A 251 11.72 29.93 -0.52
CA LYS A 251 11.80 30.77 -1.73
C LYS A 251 11.80 32.27 -1.43
N ASP A 252 12.28 32.66 -0.24
CA ASP A 252 12.49 34.05 0.12
C ASP A 252 13.87 34.55 -0.33
N ASN A 253 14.11 35.85 -0.20
CA ASN A 253 15.37 36.52 -0.54
C ASN A 253 16.47 36.34 0.53
N GLY A 254 16.33 35.36 1.43
CA GLY A 254 17.23 35.09 2.55
C GLY A 254 17.02 35.96 3.78
N GLU A 255 15.95 36.77 3.85
CA GLU A 255 15.62 37.58 5.04
C GLU A 255 15.38 36.74 6.29
N SER A 256 14.68 35.61 6.17
CA SER A 256 14.44 34.69 7.29
C SER A 256 15.74 34.12 7.85
N MET A 257 16.71 33.84 6.97
CA MET A 257 18.02 33.33 7.34
C MET A 257 18.91 34.41 7.98
N LYS A 258 18.81 35.67 7.50
CA LYS A 258 19.48 36.83 8.13
C LYS A 258 18.97 37.06 9.56
N PHE A 259 17.66 36.96 9.78
CA PHE A 259 17.07 37.05 11.12
C PHE A 259 17.55 35.91 12.03
N LEU A 260 17.56 34.68 11.54
CA LEU A 260 18.04 33.52 12.31
C LEU A 260 19.53 33.65 12.67
N ASN A 261 20.36 34.23 11.81
CA ASN A 261 21.76 34.51 12.11
C ASN A 261 21.93 35.59 13.18
N LYS A 262 21.07 36.62 13.21
CA LYS A 262 21.07 37.60 14.30
C LYS A 262 20.78 36.94 15.65
N LEU A 263 19.79 36.02 15.69
CA LEU A 263 19.49 35.25 16.91
C LEU A 263 20.66 34.36 17.34
N LYS A 264 21.36 33.75 16.39
CA LYS A 264 22.57 32.95 16.66
C LYS A 264 23.64 33.78 17.38
N ASP A 265 23.87 35.01 16.92
CA ASP A 265 24.85 35.92 17.51
C ASP A 265 24.41 36.40 18.90
N GLU A 266 23.11 36.65 19.12
CA GLU A 266 22.54 36.97 20.43
C GLU A 266 22.61 35.78 21.41
N TRP A 267 22.44 34.56 20.92
CA TRP A 267 22.57 33.32 21.69
C TRP A 267 24.02 32.95 21.99
N GLY A 268 24.98 33.51 21.27
CA GLY A 268 26.41 33.22 21.41
C GLY A 268 26.76 31.77 21.04
N ILE A 269 26.18 31.25 19.96
CA ILE A 269 26.39 29.86 19.49
C ILE A 269 26.93 29.74 18.07
#